data_AF-A0A7C7JRQ1-F1
#
_entry.id   AF-A0A7C7JRQ1-F1
#
_cell.length_a   1.000
_cell.length_b   1.000
_cell.length_c   1.000
_cell.angle_alpha   90.00
_cell.angle_beta   90.00
_cell.angle_gamma   90.00
#
_symmetry.space_group_name_H-M   'P 1'
#
loop_
_entity.id
_entity.type
_entity.pdbx_description
1 polymer ?
#
loop_
_entity_poly.entity_id
_entity_poly.type
_entity_poly.pdbx_seq_one_letter_code
_entity_poly.pdbx_strand_id
1 'polypeptide(L)'
;FDEELTPAQGKNLEDLLGVRVMDRSELILDIFATRARSSEARMQVELAQLEYLLPRLRRMWIHLSRIRGGIGLRGPGETQLETDRRLIRKRIAVLKSKLRQVAKAREVQRQQREESFRAVLVGYTNAGKSSLLSALSGSDLFVEDRLFTTLDSVTRGVNLGQGYQALITDTVGFIRKLPHHLVASFHSTLEEAREADVLLHVIDASRKDWEAQHDVVMGVLSELGLADAREILVFNKVDLITHAEEEALRRRIRAIEPTPAVFVSARDERTLGSLRETLGARVRARWVEVVVHIPVSDGRMISALYREAEILERVDNNMTVSVTARIPPAFLGRLQGYPGVRVE
;
A
#
# COMPACT_ATOMS: atom_id res chain seq x y z
N PHE A 1 -24.97 -2.66 -12.78
CA PHE A 1 -24.52 -1.73 -13.84
C PHE A 1 -23.04 -1.42 -13.60
N ASP A 2 -22.23 -1.33 -14.66
CA ASP A 2 -20.77 -1.10 -14.53
C ASP A 2 -20.42 0.36 -14.25
N GLU A 3 -21.26 1.31 -14.66
CA GLU A 3 -21.06 2.73 -14.34
C GLU A 3 -21.76 3.11 -13.03
N GLU A 4 -21.28 4.19 -12.41
CA GLU A 4 -21.97 4.77 -11.25
C GLU A 4 -23.37 5.26 -11.65
N LEU A 5 -24.37 4.79 -10.91
CA LEU A 5 -25.74 5.21 -11.11
C LEU A 5 -26.04 6.36 -10.17
N THR A 6 -26.62 7.43 -10.69
CA THR A 6 -27.20 8.45 -9.81
C THR A 6 -28.32 7.83 -8.97
N PRO A 7 -28.63 8.38 -7.79
CA PRO A 7 -29.71 7.87 -6.95
C PRO A 7 -31.10 7.85 -7.64
N ALA A 8 -31.31 8.63 -8.70
CA ALA A 8 -32.54 8.59 -9.50
C ALA A 8 -32.54 7.41 -10.46
N GLN A 9 -31.44 7.20 -11.18
CA GLN A 9 -31.30 6.10 -12.13
C GLN A 9 -31.43 4.75 -11.45
N GLY A 10 -30.71 4.54 -10.33
CA GLY A 10 -30.79 3.29 -9.58
C GLY A 10 -32.23 2.96 -9.19
N LYS A 11 -32.94 3.92 -8.60
CA LYS A 11 -34.35 3.75 -8.23
C LYS A 11 -35.26 3.45 -9.42
N ASN A 12 -35.19 4.25 -10.48
CA ASN A 12 -36.06 4.05 -11.66
C ASN A 12 -35.84 2.66 -12.28
N LEU A 13 -34.61 2.15 -12.23
CA LEU A 13 -34.28 0.82 -12.70
C LEU A 13 -34.80 -0.27 -11.76
N GLU A 14 -34.67 -0.11 -10.43
CA GLU A 14 -35.27 -1.05 -9.46
C GLU A 14 -36.79 -1.12 -9.60
N ASP A 15 -37.45 0.02 -9.76
CA ASP A 15 -38.90 0.13 -9.95
C ASP A 15 -39.38 -0.57 -11.22
N LEU A 16 -38.60 -0.44 -12.31
CA LEU A 16 -38.90 -1.03 -13.60
C LEU A 16 -38.64 -2.55 -13.63
N LEU A 17 -37.54 -2.99 -13.01
CA LEU A 17 -37.05 -4.36 -13.11
C LEU A 17 -37.53 -5.26 -11.97
N GLY A 18 -37.99 -4.69 -10.85
CA GLY A 18 -38.45 -5.44 -9.67
C GLY A 18 -37.34 -6.20 -8.93
N VAL A 19 -36.07 -5.90 -9.21
CA VAL A 19 -34.89 -6.54 -8.61
C VAL A 19 -33.91 -5.49 -8.09
N ARG A 20 -33.07 -5.85 -7.11
CA ARG A 20 -32.03 -4.97 -6.57
C ARG A 20 -31.05 -4.60 -7.68
N VAL A 21 -30.84 -3.30 -7.88
CA VAL A 21 -29.91 -2.78 -8.89
C VAL A 21 -28.67 -2.25 -8.19
N MET A 22 -27.57 -2.96 -8.34
CA MET A 22 -26.28 -2.54 -7.83
C MET A 22 -25.47 -1.83 -8.93
N ASP A 23 -24.85 -0.72 -8.57
CA ASP A 23 -23.80 -0.10 -9.38
C ASP A 23 -22.41 -0.64 -9.00
N ARG A 24 -21.39 -0.23 -9.76
CA ARG A 24 -20.01 -0.67 -9.53
C ARG A 24 -19.46 -0.26 -8.16
N SER A 25 -19.83 0.91 -7.66
CA SER A 25 -19.38 1.41 -6.36
C SER A 25 -19.93 0.57 -5.23
N GLU A 26 -21.21 0.21 -5.29
CA GLU A 26 -21.85 -0.70 -4.35
C GLU A 26 -21.24 -2.10 -4.38
N LEU A 27 -20.99 -2.64 -5.57
CA LEU A 27 -20.35 -3.95 -5.72
C LEU A 27 -18.94 -3.97 -5.11
N ILE A 28 -18.14 -2.93 -5.35
CA ILE A 28 -16.80 -2.80 -4.79
C ILE A 28 -16.86 -2.74 -3.25
N LEU A 29 -17.78 -1.95 -2.69
CA LEU A 29 -18.00 -1.86 -1.24
C LEU A 29 -18.39 -3.21 -0.62
N ASP A 30 -19.28 -3.97 -1.27
CA ASP A 30 -19.72 -5.29 -0.79
C ASP A 30 -18.57 -6.32 -0.85
N ILE A 31 -17.72 -6.27 -1.88
CA ILE A 31 -16.50 -7.08 -1.94
C ILE A 31 -15.56 -6.71 -0.78
N PHE A 32 -15.34 -5.41 -0.53
CA PHE A 32 -14.50 -4.97 0.57
C PHE A 32 -15.03 -5.38 1.95
N ALA A 33 -16.36 -5.32 2.15
CA ALA A 33 -16.98 -5.72 3.41
C ALA A 33 -16.72 -7.21 3.72
N THR A 34 -16.74 -8.03 2.68
CA THR A 34 -16.44 -9.47 2.78
C THR A 34 -14.96 -9.73 3.07
N ARG A 35 -14.06 -8.83 2.65
CA ARG A 35 -12.61 -8.97 2.76
C ARG A 35 -12.00 -8.31 3.99
N ALA A 36 -12.70 -7.38 4.64
CA ALA A 36 -12.23 -6.66 5.81
C ALA A 36 -12.07 -7.57 7.05
N ARG A 37 -10.82 -7.95 7.36
CA ARG A 37 -10.51 -8.79 8.53
C ARG A 37 -10.17 -7.96 9.76
N SER A 38 -9.36 -6.92 9.62
CA SER A 38 -9.02 -6.05 10.75
C SER A 38 -10.19 -5.17 11.20
N SER A 39 -10.16 -4.76 12.46
CA SER A 39 -11.12 -3.79 13.00
C SER A 39 -11.05 -2.45 12.26
N GLU A 40 -9.85 -2.02 11.87
CA GLU A 40 -9.63 -0.78 11.11
C GLU A 40 -10.26 -0.86 9.72
N ALA A 41 -9.97 -1.91 8.95
CA ALA A 41 -10.55 -2.10 7.62
C ALA A 41 -12.07 -2.22 7.68
N ARG A 42 -12.63 -2.89 8.70
CA ARG A 42 -14.09 -2.96 8.90
C ARG A 42 -14.68 -1.57 9.15
N MET A 43 -14.02 -0.74 9.97
CA MET A 43 -14.47 0.63 10.22
C MET A 43 -14.37 1.52 8.97
N GLN A 44 -13.34 1.36 8.15
CA GLN A 44 -13.19 2.09 6.88
C GLN A 44 -14.27 1.69 5.87
N VAL A 45 -14.53 0.40 5.71
CA VAL A 45 -15.58 -0.08 4.80
C VAL A 45 -16.96 0.33 5.28
N GLU A 46 -17.25 0.22 6.58
CA GLU A 46 -18.51 0.69 7.15
C GLU A 46 -18.69 2.19 6.91
N LEU A 47 -17.64 2.98 7.11
CA LEU A 47 -17.65 4.42 6.82
C LEU A 47 -18.00 4.70 5.35
N ALA A 48 -17.30 4.02 4.43
CA ALA A 48 -17.51 4.20 3.00
C ALA A 48 -18.93 3.79 2.57
N GLN A 49 -19.46 2.68 3.10
CA GLN A 49 -20.85 2.26 2.86
C GLN A 49 -21.86 3.29 3.36
N LEU A 50 -21.67 3.83 4.57
CA LEU A 50 -22.57 4.86 5.12
C LEU A 50 -22.52 6.16 4.33
N GLU A 51 -21.33 6.59 3.88
CA GLU A 51 -21.19 7.78 3.03
C GLU A 51 -21.82 7.59 1.64
N TYR A 52 -21.73 6.39 1.07
CA TYR A 52 -22.40 6.02 -0.18
C TYR A 52 -23.93 5.97 -0.04
N LEU A 53 -24.43 5.40 1.07
CA LEU A 53 -25.88 5.24 1.33
C LEU A 53 -26.57 6.57 1.69
N LEU A 54 -25.90 7.46 2.43
CA LEU A 54 -26.49 8.71 2.93
C LEU A 54 -27.20 9.58 1.87
N PRO A 55 -26.61 9.86 0.68
CA PRO A 55 -27.30 10.60 -0.38
C PRO A 55 -28.43 9.79 -1.05
N ARG A 56 -28.41 8.45 -0.97
CA ARG A 56 -29.35 7.54 -1.65
C ARG A 56 -30.63 7.25 -0.84
N LEU A 57 -30.57 7.34 0.49
CA LEU A 57 -31.71 7.10 1.40
C LEU A 57 -32.95 7.96 1.12
N ARG A 58 -32.74 9.21 0.66
CA ARG A 58 -33.84 10.16 0.43
C ARG A 58 -34.86 9.65 -0.60
N ARG A 59 -34.46 8.76 -1.52
CA ARG A 59 -35.30 8.32 -2.64
C ARG A 59 -35.89 6.91 -2.48
N MET A 60 -35.22 6.03 -1.74
CA MET A 60 -35.76 4.72 -1.34
C MET A 60 -37.01 4.86 -0.46
N TRP A 61 -37.02 5.88 0.41
CA TRP A 61 -38.11 6.15 1.34
C TRP A 61 -39.43 6.57 0.68
N ILE A 62 -39.40 7.16 -0.52
CA ILE A 62 -40.60 7.56 -1.27
C ILE A 62 -41.49 6.33 -1.61
N HIS A 63 -40.90 5.13 -1.68
CA HIS A 63 -41.65 3.87 -1.84
C HIS A 63 -42.15 3.27 -0.54
N LEU A 64 -41.31 3.27 0.51
CA LEU A 64 -41.71 2.82 1.85
C LEU A 64 -42.89 3.63 2.41
N SER A 65 -42.96 4.94 2.13
CA SER A 65 -44.08 5.79 2.51
C SER A 65 -45.38 5.48 1.76
N ARG A 66 -45.30 4.93 0.53
CA ARG A 66 -46.48 4.52 -0.25
C ARG A 66 -47.05 3.18 0.23
N ILE A 67 -46.20 2.24 0.64
CA ILE A 67 -46.61 0.92 1.13
C ILE A 67 -47.21 1.01 2.54
N ARG A 68 -46.75 1.96 3.39
CA ARG A 68 -47.20 2.06 4.79
C ARG A 68 -48.53 2.79 5.02
N GLY A 69 -49.22 3.21 3.96
CA GLY A 69 -50.53 3.86 4.07
C GLY A 69 -50.44 5.28 4.63
N GLY A 70 -51.09 6.23 3.98
CA GLY A 70 -51.10 7.66 4.33
C GLY A 70 -51.84 8.00 5.62
N ILE A 71 -51.53 7.34 6.74
CA ILE A 71 -52.10 7.63 8.05
C ILE A 71 -51.16 8.55 8.82
N GLY A 72 -51.48 9.83 8.73
CA GLY A 72 -51.27 10.87 9.75
C GLY A 72 -50.06 10.75 10.67
N LEU A 73 -48.94 11.36 10.27
CA LEU A 73 -47.97 11.92 11.22
C LEU A 73 -48.13 13.45 11.21
N ARG A 74 -49.22 13.94 11.81
CA ARG A 74 -49.36 15.33 12.25
C ARG A 74 -49.02 15.38 13.74
N GLY A 75 -47.73 15.45 14.04
CA GLY A 75 -47.12 15.69 15.34
C GLY A 75 -45.74 16.31 15.13
N PRO A 76 -45.24 17.16 16.06
CA PRO A 76 -44.18 18.11 15.74
C PRO A 76 -42.81 17.43 15.65
N GLY A 77 -42.16 17.54 14.48
CA GLY A 77 -40.78 18.02 14.45
C GLY A 77 -39.79 17.33 13.52
N GLU A 78 -39.77 16.01 13.43
CA GLU A 78 -38.71 15.31 12.66
C GLU A 78 -39.31 14.12 11.90
N THR A 79 -39.16 14.12 10.57
CA THR A 79 -39.57 12.97 9.76
C THR A 79 -38.72 11.76 10.13
N GLN A 80 -39.26 10.53 10.11
CA GLN A 80 -38.47 9.31 10.37
C GLN A 80 -37.20 9.25 9.50
N LEU A 81 -37.29 9.81 8.28
CA LEU A 81 -36.19 9.99 7.34
C LEU A 81 -35.09 10.94 7.85
N GLU A 82 -35.46 12.05 8.48
CA GLU A 82 -34.50 12.96 9.13
C GLU A 82 -33.83 12.29 10.34
N THR A 83 -34.60 11.55 11.14
CA THR A 83 -34.06 10.76 12.25
C THR A 83 -33.03 9.73 11.77
N ASP A 84 -33.34 8.96 10.73
CA ASP A 84 -32.43 7.99 10.13
C ASP A 84 -31.15 8.66 9.58
N ARG A 85 -31.30 9.79 8.87
CA ARG A 85 -30.16 10.57 8.39
C ARG A 85 -29.30 11.09 9.54
N ARG A 86 -29.92 11.52 10.64
CA ARG A 86 -29.21 12.00 11.83
C ARG A 86 -28.43 10.86 12.47
N LEU A 87 -29.01 9.67 12.59
CA LEU A 87 -28.34 8.48 13.12
C LEU A 87 -27.14 8.09 12.26
N ILE A 88 -27.28 8.06 10.93
CA ILE A 88 -26.18 7.74 10.01
C ILE A 88 -25.08 8.78 10.09
N ARG A 89 -25.41 10.08 10.08
CA ARG A 89 -24.41 11.15 10.26
C ARG A 89 -23.67 11.04 11.59
N LYS A 90 -24.38 10.71 12.67
CA LYS A 90 -23.78 10.46 13.99
C LYS A 90 -22.82 9.27 13.94
N ARG A 91 -23.21 8.18 13.27
CA ARG A 91 -22.35 7.01 13.10
C ARG A 91 -21.10 7.31 12.28
N ILE A 92 -21.24 8.03 11.16
CA ILE A 92 -20.13 8.54 10.35
C ILE A 92 -19.15 9.35 11.21
N ALA A 93 -19.65 10.29 12.03
CA ALA A 93 -18.81 11.11 12.91
C ALA A 93 -18.05 10.26 13.94
N VAL A 94 -18.69 9.25 14.53
CA VAL A 94 -18.06 8.30 15.45
C VAL A 94 -16.97 7.50 14.76
N LEU A 95 -17.24 6.93 13.57
CA LEU A 95 -16.25 6.16 12.81
C LEU A 95 -15.04 7.01 12.41
N LYS A 96 -15.27 8.24 11.90
CA LYS A 96 -14.19 9.19 11.60
C LYS A 96 -13.36 9.55 12.84
N SER A 97 -13.98 9.66 14.00
CA SER A 97 -13.25 9.92 15.25
C SER A 97 -12.39 8.72 15.65
N LYS A 98 -12.92 7.50 15.56
CA LYS A 98 -12.18 6.27 15.86
C LYS A 98 -11.00 6.06 14.93
N LEU A 99 -11.20 6.23 13.62
CA LEU A 99 -10.13 6.12 12.62
C LEU A 99 -9.00 7.15 12.87
N ARG A 100 -9.35 8.38 13.28
CA ARG A 100 -8.33 9.38 13.69
C ARG A 100 -7.53 8.95 14.93
N GLN A 101 -8.14 8.26 15.89
CA GLN A 101 -7.42 7.73 17.05
C GLN A 101 -6.49 6.58 16.66
N VAL A 102 -6.93 5.69 15.77
CA VAL A 102 -6.10 4.60 15.22
C VAL A 102 -4.89 5.17 14.46
N ALA A 103 -5.10 6.20 13.63
CA ALA A 103 -4.02 6.88 12.94
C ALA A 103 -2.97 7.48 13.90
N LYS A 104 -3.41 8.11 15.00
CA LYS A 104 -2.49 8.62 16.05
C LYS A 104 -1.71 7.50 16.75
N ALA A 105 -2.34 6.36 17.02
CA ALA A 105 -1.66 5.22 17.63
C ALA A 105 -0.60 4.60 16.69
N ARG A 106 -0.90 4.52 15.38
CA ARG A 106 0.06 4.12 14.35
C ARG A 106 1.25 5.07 14.30
N GLU A 107 1.01 6.37 14.44
CA GLU A 107 2.06 7.38 14.46
C GLU A 107 3.07 7.16 15.62
N VAL A 108 2.59 6.81 16.81
CA VAL A 108 3.50 6.49 17.92
C VAL A 108 4.30 5.21 17.66
N GLN A 109 3.69 4.18 17.05
CA GLN A 109 4.42 2.99 16.60
C GLN A 109 5.34 3.26 15.40
N ARG A 110 5.17 4.38 14.70
CA ARG A 110 5.97 4.81 13.55
C ARG A 110 7.30 5.39 14.00
N GLN A 111 7.31 6.21 15.04
CA GLN A 111 8.54 6.81 15.60
C GLN A 111 9.55 5.75 16.08
N GLN A 112 9.09 4.54 16.43
CA GLN A 112 9.97 3.43 16.78
C GLN A 112 10.59 2.70 15.58
N ARG A 113 10.19 3.02 14.34
CA ARG A 113 10.57 2.34 13.09
C ARG A 113 11.30 3.24 12.08
N GLU A 114 11.77 4.42 12.50
CA GLU A 114 12.39 5.44 11.62
C GLU A 114 13.69 5.00 10.93
N GLU A 115 14.28 3.85 11.30
CA GLU A 115 15.64 3.49 10.88
C GLU A 115 15.72 2.53 9.68
N SER A 116 14.60 1.91 9.26
CA SER A 116 14.59 0.89 8.20
C SER A 116 14.16 1.47 6.85
N PHE A 117 14.79 1.02 5.75
CA PHE A 117 14.35 1.38 4.40
C PHE A 117 12.96 0.79 4.12
N ARG A 118 12.02 1.63 3.65
CA ARG A 118 10.62 1.26 3.43
C ARG A 118 10.27 1.33 1.95
N ALA A 119 9.77 0.22 1.43
CA ALA A 119 9.20 0.15 0.09
C ALA A 119 7.71 -0.16 0.17
N VAL A 120 6.90 0.48 -0.67
CA VAL A 120 5.45 0.25 -0.69
C VAL A 120 5.02 -0.22 -2.07
N LEU A 121 4.33 -1.36 -2.11
CA LEU A 121 3.81 -1.94 -3.35
C LEU A 121 2.53 -1.21 -3.73
N VAL A 122 2.55 -0.50 -4.85
CA VAL A 122 1.39 0.18 -5.43
C VAL A 122 1.07 -0.44 -6.78
N GLY A 123 -0.15 -0.26 -7.26
CA GLY A 123 -0.56 -0.77 -8.57
C GLY A 123 -1.93 -1.39 -8.57
N TYR A 124 -2.35 -1.80 -9.76
CA TYR A 124 -3.71 -2.25 -10.00
C TYR A 124 -4.05 -3.55 -9.26
N THR A 125 -5.34 -3.79 -9.02
CA THR A 125 -5.84 -5.08 -8.52
C THR A 125 -5.42 -6.20 -9.47
N ASN A 126 -5.03 -7.34 -8.90
CA ASN A 126 -4.49 -8.48 -9.65
C ASN A 126 -3.18 -8.23 -10.41
N ALA A 127 -2.46 -7.12 -10.18
CA ALA A 127 -1.08 -6.97 -10.70
C ALA A 127 -0.09 -7.97 -10.04
N GLY A 128 -0.50 -8.61 -8.94
CA GLY A 128 0.30 -9.59 -8.21
C GLY A 128 1.18 -8.99 -7.11
N LYS A 129 0.81 -7.83 -6.55
CA LYS A 129 1.51 -7.20 -5.40
C LYS A 129 1.70 -8.17 -4.22
N SER A 130 0.62 -8.81 -3.77
CA SER A 130 0.65 -9.75 -2.64
C SER A 130 1.51 -10.99 -2.94
N SER A 131 1.45 -11.50 -4.16
CA SER A 131 2.33 -12.59 -4.62
C SER A 131 3.80 -12.15 -4.61
N LEU A 132 4.07 -10.94 -5.10
CA LEU A 132 5.43 -10.42 -5.14
C LEU A 132 5.98 -10.21 -3.72
N LEU A 133 5.18 -9.69 -2.78
CA LEU A 133 5.56 -9.59 -1.38
C LEU A 133 5.87 -10.98 -0.80
N SER A 134 4.98 -11.95 -1.03
CA SER A 134 5.10 -13.33 -0.55
C SER A 134 6.42 -13.96 -1.00
N ALA A 135 6.73 -13.82 -2.29
CA ALA A 135 7.94 -14.36 -2.90
C ALA A 135 9.20 -13.65 -2.37
N LEU A 136 9.18 -12.31 -2.27
CA LEU A 136 10.30 -11.55 -1.74
C LEU A 136 10.61 -11.86 -0.27
N SER A 137 9.57 -12.00 0.56
CA SER A 137 9.71 -12.28 2.00
C SER A 137 9.85 -13.76 2.35
N GLY A 138 9.64 -14.67 1.39
CA GLY A 138 9.66 -16.12 1.63
C GLY A 138 8.55 -16.60 2.58
N SER A 139 7.47 -15.85 2.71
CA SER A 139 6.34 -16.19 3.59
C SER A 139 5.10 -16.51 2.78
N ASP A 140 4.35 -17.55 3.14
CA ASP A 140 3.07 -17.88 2.51
C ASP A 140 2.02 -16.81 2.82
N LEU A 141 1.86 -15.84 1.92
CA LEU A 141 0.69 -14.97 1.92
C LEU A 141 -0.40 -15.67 1.11
N PHE A 142 -1.62 -15.68 1.63
CA PHE A 142 -2.75 -16.27 0.92
C PHE A 142 -3.11 -15.37 -0.28
N VAL A 143 -2.72 -15.79 -1.48
CA VAL A 143 -3.01 -15.08 -2.74
C VAL A 143 -4.10 -15.83 -3.51
N GLU A 144 -5.22 -15.17 -3.76
CA GLU A 144 -6.26 -15.65 -4.69
C GLU A 144 -6.26 -14.81 -5.97
N ASP A 145 -6.60 -15.39 -7.12
CA ASP A 145 -6.83 -14.65 -8.37
C ASP A 145 -8.21 -13.95 -8.34
N ARG A 146 -8.34 -12.97 -7.44
CA ARG A 146 -9.59 -12.22 -7.19
C ARG A 146 -9.28 -10.74 -6.96
N LEU A 147 -10.26 -9.87 -7.19
CA LEU A 147 -10.12 -8.44 -6.88
C LEU A 147 -10.03 -8.24 -5.36
N PHE A 148 -9.22 -7.26 -4.95
CA PHE A 148 -9.09 -6.82 -3.55
C PHE A 148 -8.65 -7.93 -2.56
N THR A 149 -7.66 -8.73 -2.97
CA THR A 149 -7.00 -9.74 -2.10
C THR A 149 -6.45 -9.15 -0.81
N THR A 150 -5.95 -7.92 -0.87
CA THR A 150 -5.37 -7.20 0.27
C THR A 150 -6.17 -5.94 0.53
N LEU A 151 -6.87 -5.91 1.66
CA LEU A 151 -7.52 -4.71 2.20
C LEU A 151 -6.76 -4.16 3.42
N ASP A 152 -6.20 -5.06 4.22
CA ASP A 152 -5.31 -4.75 5.34
C ASP A 152 -3.88 -4.59 4.83
N SER A 153 -3.19 -3.50 5.17
CA SER A 153 -1.78 -3.36 4.80
C SER A 153 -0.93 -4.42 5.49
N VAL A 154 -0.09 -5.13 4.72
CA VAL A 154 0.78 -6.18 5.24
C VAL A 154 2.23 -5.77 5.06
N THR A 155 2.94 -5.56 6.16
CA THR A 155 4.38 -5.26 6.14
C THR A 155 5.20 -6.51 6.45
N ARG A 156 6.27 -6.73 5.68
CA ARG A 156 7.24 -7.82 5.89
C ARG A 156 8.67 -7.31 5.73
N GLY A 157 9.58 -7.87 6.52
CA GLY A 157 11.01 -7.72 6.30
C GLY A 157 11.47 -8.58 5.13
N VAL A 158 12.24 -8.00 4.23
CA VAL A 158 12.78 -8.65 3.04
C VAL A 158 14.29 -8.49 3.06
N ASN A 159 15.00 -9.61 2.91
CA ASN A 159 16.45 -9.64 2.75
C ASN A 159 16.80 -9.33 1.28
N LEU A 160 17.58 -8.28 1.05
CA LEU A 160 17.97 -7.86 -0.30
C LEU A 160 19.33 -8.43 -0.74
N GLY A 161 19.95 -9.27 0.10
CA GLY A 161 21.31 -9.77 -0.07
C GLY A 161 22.35 -8.83 0.55
N GLN A 162 23.58 -9.32 0.73
CA GLN A 162 24.73 -8.52 1.22
C GLN A 162 24.48 -7.80 2.58
N GLY A 163 23.62 -8.35 3.43
CA GLY A 163 23.27 -7.75 4.73
C GLY A 163 22.21 -6.65 4.67
N TYR A 164 21.73 -6.25 3.48
CA TYR A 164 20.69 -5.25 3.35
C TYR A 164 19.30 -5.81 3.65
N GLN A 165 18.51 -5.04 4.39
CA GLN A 165 17.11 -5.34 4.66
C GLN A 165 16.22 -4.16 4.28
N ALA A 166 15.01 -4.47 3.85
CA ALA A 166 13.95 -3.51 3.63
C ALA A 166 12.64 -4.00 4.24
N LEU A 167 11.81 -3.07 4.70
CA LEU A 167 10.42 -3.33 5.03
C LEU A 167 9.59 -3.06 3.78
N ILE A 168 8.91 -4.09 3.28
CA ILE A 168 8.01 -3.97 2.14
C ILE A 168 6.57 -4.09 2.62
N THR A 169 5.73 -3.15 2.21
CA THR A 169 4.31 -3.13 2.56
C THR A 169 3.44 -3.33 1.33
N ASP A 170 2.54 -4.32 1.39
CA ASP A 170 1.48 -4.54 0.39
C ASP A 170 0.28 -3.66 0.72
N THR A 171 -0.17 -2.86 -0.25
CA THR A 171 -1.33 -1.96 -0.11
C THR A 171 -2.56 -2.49 -0.83
N VAL A 172 -3.68 -1.83 -0.60
CA VAL A 172 -4.89 -2.04 -1.39
C VAL A 172 -4.60 -1.79 -2.87
N GLY A 173 -5.07 -2.69 -3.73
CA GLY A 173 -4.92 -2.53 -5.17
C GLY A 173 -5.88 -1.51 -5.76
N PHE A 174 -5.39 -0.74 -6.73
CA PHE A 174 -6.21 0.24 -7.45
C PHE A 174 -7.13 -0.43 -8.47
N ILE A 175 -8.26 0.22 -8.77
CA ILE A 175 -9.13 -0.12 -9.89
C ILE A 175 -9.52 1.16 -10.63
N ARG A 176 -9.76 1.06 -11.94
CA ARG A 176 -10.31 2.14 -12.78
C ARG A 176 -11.60 2.61 -12.15
N LYS A 177 -11.77 3.94 -12.13
CA LYS A 177 -12.93 4.62 -11.60
C LYS A 177 -13.20 4.22 -10.14
N LEU A 178 -12.16 4.24 -9.31
CA LEU A 178 -12.34 4.17 -7.87
C LEU A 178 -13.25 5.33 -7.45
N PRO A 179 -14.35 5.06 -6.74
CA PRO A 179 -15.23 6.13 -6.30
C PRO A 179 -14.50 7.06 -5.34
N HIS A 180 -14.68 8.38 -5.48
CA HIS A 180 -13.95 9.36 -4.66
C HIS A 180 -14.15 9.17 -3.15
N HIS A 181 -15.31 8.67 -2.72
CA HIS A 181 -15.61 8.37 -1.30
C HIS A 181 -14.83 7.17 -0.77
N LEU A 182 -14.46 6.22 -1.64
CA LEU A 182 -13.60 5.09 -1.30
C LEU A 182 -12.14 5.53 -1.17
N VAL A 183 -11.66 6.42 -2.04
CA VAL A 183 -10.30 7.00 -1.94
C VAL A 183 -10.11 7.69 -0.59
N ALA A 184 -11.09 8.48 -0.14
CA ALA A 184 -11.04 9.15 1.16
C ALA A 184 -10.98 8.17 2.35
N SER A 185 -11.63 7.00 2.24
CA SER A 185 -11.63 5.98 3.29
C SER A 185 -10.34 5.16 3.33
N PHE A 186 -9.64 5.04 2.19
CA PHE A 186 -8.32 4.41 2.09
C PHE A 186 -7.15 5.38 2.25
N HIS A 187 -7.42 6.66 2.50
CA HIS A 187 -6.36 7.65 2.72
C HIS A 187 -5.41 7.21 3.84
N SER A 188 -5.88 6.55 4.91
CA SER A 188 -4.97 6.08 5.98
C SER A 188 -4.17 4.82 5.61
N THR A 189 -4.65 3.97 4.69
CA THR A 189 -3.84 2.86 4.16
C THR A 189 -2.84 3.33 3.10
N LEU A 190 -3.17 4.41 2.39
CA LEU A 190 -2.29 5.05 1.42
C LEU A 190 -1.30 6.06 2.05
N GLU A 191 -1.52 6.47 3.30
CA GLU A 191 -0.55 7.26 4.08
C GLU A 191 0.79 6.53 4.19
N GLU A 192 0.78 5.20 4.23
CA GLU A 192 2.01 4.39 4.24
C GLU A 192 2.87 4.63 2.98
N ALA A 193 2.24 4.94 1.83
CA ALA A 193 2.93 5.28 0.60
C ALA A 193 3.63 6.65 0.68
N ARG A 194 3.13 7.59 1.50
CA ARG A 194 3.79 8.89 1.72
C ARG A 194 5.10 8.79 2.48
N GLU A 195 5.21 7.76 3.31
CA GLU A 195 6.37 7.51 4.14
C GLU A 195 7.36 6.54 3.50
N ALA A 196 7.06 6.05 2.30
CA ALA A 196 7.91 5.12 1.60
C ALA A 196 9.15 5.85 1.08
N ASP A 197 10.32 5.23 1.24
CA ASP A 197 11.53 5.68 0.56
C ASP A 197 11.45 5.43 -0.95
N VAL A 198 10.66 4.43 -1.34
CA VAL A 198 10.40 4.08 -2.74
C VAL A 198 9.02 3.43 -2.91
N LEU A 199 8.32 3.80 -3.96
CA LEU A 199 7.12 3.13 -4.45
C LEU A 199 7.51 2.07 -5.47
N LEU A 200 7.06 0.84 -5.25
CA LEU A 200 7.18 -0.26 -6.19
C LEU A 200 5.87 -0.37 -6.96
N HIS A 201 5.81 0.21 -8.14
CA HIS A 201 4.61 0.15 -8.97
C HIS A 201 4.56 -1.16 -9.74
N VAL A 202 3.77 -2.09 -9.21
CA VAL A 202 3.58 -3.42 -9.78
C VAL A 202 2.55 -3.34 -10.91
N ILE A 203 2.99 -3.73 -12.10
CA ILE A 203 2.22 -3.73 -13.34
C ILE A 203 2.17 -5.16 -13.90
N ASP A 204 1.01 -5.59 -14.38
CA ASP A 204 0.87 -6.91 -15.03
C ASP A 204 1.38 -6.84 -16.47
N ALA A 205 2.51 -7.48 -16.75
CA ALA A 205 3.17 -7.46 -18.06
C ALA A 205 2.34 -8.14 -19.17
N SER A 206 1.39 -9.01 -18.82
CA SER A 206 0.52 -9.69 -19.78
C SER A 206 -0.62 -8.80 -20.31
N ARG A 207 -0.86 -7.65 -19.65
CA ARG A 207 -1.95 -6.74 -20.00
C ARG A 207 -1.51 -5.80 -21.12
N LYS A 208 -2.26 -5.81 -22.23
CA LYS A 208 -2.05 -4.88 -23.35
C LYS A 208 -2.40 -3.42 -23.03
N ASP A 209 -3.23 -3.21 -22.02
CA ASP A 209 -3.73 -1.89 -21.60
C ASP A 209 -3.05 -1.36 -20.33
N TRP A 210 -1.80 -1.79 -20.09
CA TRP A 210 -1.06 -1.46 -18.89
C TRP A 210 -0.78 0.05 -18.76
N GLU A 211 -0.57 0.78 -19.87
CA GLU A 211 -0.34 2.24 -19.82
C GLU A 211 -1.53 2.95 -19.19
N ALA A 212 -2.75 2.62 -19.62
CA ALA A 212 -3.96 3.20 -19.06
C ALA A 212 -4.21 2.78 -17.60
N GLN A 213 -3.60 1.68 -17.12
CA GLN A 213 -3.63 1.33 -15.70
C GLN A 213 -2.58 2.12 -14.92
N HIS A 214 -1.39 2.31 -15.51
CA HIS A 214 -0.33 3.15 -14.96
C HIS A 214 -0.82 4.59 -14.77
N ASP A 215 -1.42 5.20 -15.80
CA ASP A 215 -1.95 6.57 -15.74
C ASP A 215 -2.99 6.76 -14.63
N VAL A 216 -3.85 5.75 -14.43
CA VAL A 216 -4.85 5.77 -13.35
C VAL A 216 -4.18 5.75 -11.98
N VAL A 217 -3.17 4.89 -11.79
CA VAL A 217 -2.43 4.81 -10.53
C VAL A 217 -1.68 6.12 -10.28
N MET A 218 -1.01 6.68 -11.29
CA MET A 218 -0.30 7.96 -11.18
C MET A 218 -1.24 9.12 -10.88
N GLY A 219 -2.42 9.16 -11.49
CA GLY A 219 -3.46 10.15 -11.15
C GLY A 219 -3.84 10.10 -9.67
N VAL A 220 -4.08 8.90 -9.14
CA VAL A 220 -4.43 8.71 -7.72
C VAL A 220 -3.25 9.06 -6.80
N LEU A 221 -2.02 8.66 -7.14
CA LEU A 221 -0.83 9.04 -6.38
C LEU A 221 -0.64 10.57 -6.37
N SER A 222 -0.88 11.24 -7.50
CA SER A 222 -0.84 12.70 -7.58
C SER A 222 -1.90 13.36 -6.70
N GLU A 223 -3.14 12.86 -6.67
CA GLU A 223 -4.20 13.36 -5.78
C GLU A 223 -3.82 13.21 -4.29
N LEU A 224 -2.99 12.23 -3.96
CA LEU A 224 -2.47 11.98 -2.62
C LEU A 224 -1.21 12.80 -2.31
N GLY A 225 -0.74 13.64 -3.24
CA GLY A 225 0.47 14.44 -3.08
C GLY A 225 1.76 13.64 -3.25
N LEU A 226 1.72 12.52 -3.96
CA LEU A 226 2.86 11.63 -4.22
C LEU A 226 3.37 11.69 -5.66
N ALA A 227 3.15 12.82 -6.35
CA ALA A 227 3.62 13.01 -7.73
C ALA A 227 5.15 12.93 -7.86
N ASP A 228 5.89 13.39 -6.85
CA ASP A 228 7.37 13.40 -6.84
C ASP A 228 7.96 12.19 -6.10
N ALA A 229 7.13 11.19 -5.76
CA ALA A 229 7.61 10.01 -5.06
C ALA A 229 8.60 9.22 -5.93
N ARG A 230 9.65 8.70 -5.31
CA ARG A 230 10.62 7.85 -6.01
C ARG A 230 9.94 6.54 -6.38
N GLU A 231 9.85 6.25 -7.67
CA GLU A 231 9.17 5.07 -8.18
C GLU A 231 10.15 4.09 -8.83
N ILE A 232 9.82 2.80 -8.73
CA ILE A 232 10.39 1.72 -9.54
C ILE A 232 9.21 1.00 -10.20
N LEU A 233 9.18 1.01 -11.53
CA LEU A 233 8.24 0.20 -12.28
C LEU A 233 8.64 -1.28 -12.21
N VAL A 234 7.72 -2.13 -11.77
CA VAL A 234 7.91 -3.57 -11.62
C VAL A 234 6.88 -4.29 -12.49
N PHE A 235 7.31 -4.72 -13.67
CA PHE A 235 6.52 -5.54 -14.58
C PHE A 235 6.53 -6.99 -14.09
N ASN A 236 5.45 -7.38 -13.43
CA ASN A 236 5.23 -8.71 -12.91
C ASN A 236 4.54 -9.61 -13.96
N LYS A 237 4.54 -10.93 -13.71
CA LYS A 237 3.93 -11.96 -14.56
C LYS A 237 4.59 -12.11 -15.93
N VAL A 238 5.91 -11.91 -16.01
CA VAL A 238 6.64 -12.12 -17.27
C VAL A 238 6.62 -13.58 -17.74
N ASP A 239 6.26 -14.52 -16.87
CA ASP A 239 5.99 -15.93 -17.22
C ASP A 239 4.80 -16.11 -18.19
N LEU A 240 3.95 -15.10 -18.34
CA LEU A 240 2.78 -15.13 -19.21
C LEU A 240 3.01 -14.51 -20.60
N ILE A 241 4.19 -13.96 -20.87
CA ILE A 241 4.52 -13.31 -22.14
C ILE A 241 5.70 -14.00 -22.82
N THR A 242 5.77 -13.87 -24.13
CA THR A 242 6.89 -14.36 -24.93
C THR A 242 8.10 -13.44 -24.78
N HIS A 243 9.29 -13.97 -25.06
CA HIS A 243 10.53 -13.19 -25.06
C HIS A 243 10.46 -11.97 -25.99
N ALA A 244 9.86 -12.11 -27.17
CA ALA A 244 9.68 -11.01 -28.12
C ALA A 244 8.75 -9.90 -27.59
N GLU A 245 7.68 -10.27 -26.86
CA GLU A 245 6.78 -9.31 -26.21
C GLU A 245 7.49 -8.57 -25.07
N GLU A 246 8.29 -9.28 -24.27
CA GLU A 246 9.08 -8.67 -23.20
C GLU A 246 10.11 -7.67 -23.76
N GLU A 247 10.84 -8.01 -24.83
CA GLU A 247 11.78 -7.11 -25.49
C GLU A 247 11.10 -5.88 -26.08
N ALA A 248 9.92 -6.04 -26.68
CA ALA A 248 9.13 -4.93 -27.17
C ALA A 248 8.69 -3.99 -26.03
N LEU A 249 8.24 -4.56 -24.91
CA LEU A 249 7.85 -3.82 -23.72
C LEU A 249 9.03 -3.05 -23.11
N ARG A 250 10.19 -3.69 -22.95
CA ARG A 250 11.45 -3.06 -22.49
C ARG A 250 11.85 -1.86 -23.34
N ARG A 251 11.76 -1.98 -24.68
CA ARG A 251 12.07 -0.88 -25.60
C ARG A 251 11.09 0.28 -25.45
N ARG A 252 9.79 -0.01 -25.33
CA ARG A 252 8.76 1.03 -25.13
C ARG A 252 8.97 1.81 -23.84
N ILE A 253 9.25 1.12 -22.72
CA ILE A 253 9.44 1.77 -21.43
C ILE A 253 10.68 2.65 -21.40
N ARG A 254 11.81 2.18 -21.98
CA ARG A 254 13.03 3.00 -22.07
C ARG A 254 12.83 4.31 -22.83
N ALA A 255 11.81 4.40 -23.69
CA ALA A 255 11.48 5.62 -24.41
C ALA A 255 10.65 6.61 -23.58
N ILE A 256 10.00 6.15 -22.52
CA ILE A 256 9.04 6.93 -21.70
C ILE A 256 9.65 7.26 -20.33
N GLU A 257 10.41 6.32 -19.76
CA GLU A 257 10.93 6.41 -18.40
C GLU A 257 12.47 6.39 -18.39
N PRO A 258 13.13 7.39 -17.77
CA PRO A 258 14.58 7.42 -17.65
C PRO A 258 15.09 6.36 -16.65
N THR A 259 14.26 5.95 -15.70
CA THR A 259 14.59 4.94 -14.70
C THR A 259 14.37 3.52 -15.24
N PRO A 260 15.34 2.60 -15.08
CA PRO A 260 15.17 1.22 -15.56
C PRO A 260 14.01 0.51 -14.84
N ALA A 261 13.05 0.02 -15.61
CA ALA A 261 12.01 -0.87 -15.09
C ALA A 261 12.56 -2.28 -14.82
N VAL A 262 12.00 -2.93 -13.80
CA VAL A 262 12.33 -4.29 -13.38
C VAL A 262 11.27 -5.25 -13.91
N PHE A 263 11.69 -6.41 -14.38
CA PHE A 263 10.83 -7.43 -14.99
C PHE A 263 10.95 -8.70 -14.16
N VAL A 264 9.83 -9.16 -13.62
CA VAL A 264 9.78 -10.26 -12.66
C VAL A 264 8.59 -11.18 -12.90
N SER A 265 8.69 -12.38 -12.38
CA SER A 265 7.54 -13.23 -12.10
C SER A 265 7.57 -13.58 -10.62
N ALA A 266 6.52 -13.20 -9.90
CA ALA A 266 6.33 -13.61 -8.50
C ALA A 266 6.26 -15.15 -8.33
N ARG A 267 6.13 -15.92 -9.42
CA ARG A 267 6.15 -17.40 -9.41
C ARG A 267 7.53 -17.98 -9.66
N ASP A 268 8.50 -17.17 -10.11
CA ASP A 268 9.85 -17.61 -10.43
C ASP A 268 10.89 -16.79 -9.66
N GLU A 269 11.42 -17.37 -8.58
CA GLU A 269 12.43 -16.76 -7.70
C GLU A 269 13.67 -16.28 -8.48
N ARG A 270 14.02 -16.93 -9.60
CA ARG A 270 15.19 -16.58 -10.42
C ARG A 270 15.08 -15.18 -11.01
N THR A 271 13.85 -14.69 -11.20
CA THR A 271 13.59 -13.36 -11.76
C THR A 271 13.69 -12.24 -10.71
N LEU A 272 13.54 -12.57 -9.42
CA LEU A 272 13.49 -11.60 -8.33
C LEU A 272 14.86 -11.01 -7.97
N GLY A 273 15.95 -11.63 -8.42
CA GLY A 273 17.31 -11.14 -8.18
C GLY A 273 17.51 -9.69 -8.61
N SER A 274 17.00 -9.33 -9.81
CA SER A 274 17.06 -7.98 -10.35
C SER A 274 16.34 -6.94 -9.47
N LEU A 275 15.19 -7.32 -8.89
CA LEU A 275 14.43 -6.46 -7.97
C LEU A 275 15.17 -6.30 -6.64
N ARG A 276 15.70 -7.39 -6.07
CA ARG A 276 16.49 -7.36 -4.84
C ARG A 276 17.74 -6.48 -5.01
N GLU A 277 18.43 -6.59 -6.13
CA GLU A 277 19.61 -5.77 -6.45
C GLU A 277 19.26 -4.29 -6.62
N THR A 278 18.18 -3.98 -7.35
CA THR A 278 17.71 -2.60 -7.54
C THR A 278 17.33 -1.95 -6.21
N LEU A 279 16.59 -2.66 -5.37
CA LEU A 279 16.25 -2.21 -4.02
C LEU A 279 17.51 -2.08 -3.15
N GLY A 280 18.42 -3.05 -3.21
CA GLY A 280 19.69 -3.03 -2.49
C GLY A 280 20.53 -1.82 -2.87
N ALA A 281 20.59 -1.45 -4.15
CA ALA A 281 21.25 -0.24 -4.60
C ALA A 281 20.63 1.04 -4.02
N ARG A 282 19.30 1.10 -3.88
CA ARG A 282 18.61 2.24 -3.23
C ARG A 282 18.89 2.30 -1.73
N VAL A 283 18.98 1.16 -1.05
CA VAL A 283 19.39 1.09 0.35
C VAL A 283 20.84 1.56 0.50
N ARG A 284 21.75 1.03 -0.32
CA ARG A 284 23.17 1.40 -0.36
C ARG A 284 23.40 2.89 -0.56
N ALA A 285 22.62 3.53 -1.43
CA ALA A 285 22.73 4.96 -1.69
C ALA A 285 22.42 5.85 -0.47
N ARG A 286 21.83 5.30 0.60
CA ARG A 286 21.60 6.00 1.88
C ARG A 286 22.65 5.69 2.94
N TRP A 287 23.46 4.65 2.73
CA TRP A 287 24.49 4.27 3.68
C TRP A 287 25.69 5.20 3.56
N VAL A 288 26.33 5.46 4.69
CA VAL A 288 27.52 6.29 4.76
C VAL A 288 28.73 5.38 4.90
N GLU A 289 29.80 5.70 4.18
CA GLU A 289 31.09 5.04 4.32
C GLU A 289 31.84 5.68 5.48
N VAL A 290 32.32 4.85 6.40
CA VAL A 290 33.05 5.28 7.60
C VAL A 290 34.21 4.35 7.90
N VAL A 291 35.18 4.85 8.65
CA VAL A 291 36.24 4.01 9.23
C VAL A 291 35.95 3.86 10.72
N VAL A 292 35.73 2.63 11.16
CA VAL A 292 35.42 2.30 12.56
C VAL A 292 36.62 1.63 13.22
N HIS A 293 37.11 2.21 14.30
CA HIS A 293 38.17 1.65 15.13
C HIS A 293 37.56 1.05 16.40
N ILE A 294 37.72 -0.27 16.56
CA ILE A 294 37.14 -1.05 17.66
C ILE A 294 38.26 -1.76 18.43
N PRO A 295 38.32 -1.71 19.78
CA PRO A 295 39.27 -2.49 20.56
C PRO A 295 39.10 -4.00 20.29
N VAL A 296 40.21 -4.73 20.14
CA VAL A 296 40.17 -6.19 19.86
C VAL A 296 39.42 -6.97 20.95
N SER A 297 39.41 -6.46 22.19
CA SER A 297 38.68 -7.02 23.32
C SER A 297 37.15 -6.96 23.17
N ASP A 298 36.62 -6.10 22.30
CA ASP A 298 35.19 -5.90 22.11
C ASP A 298 34.63 -6.73 20.95
N GLY A 299 34.64 -8.05 21.13
CA GLY A 299 34.08 -9.00 20.17
C GLY A 299 32.58 -8.80 19.92
N ARG A 300 31.86 -8.15 20.85
CA ARG A 300 30.43 -7.85 20.71
C ARG A 300 30.21 -6.76 19.67
N MET A 301 30.97 -5.66 19.74
CA MET A 301 30.86 -4.59 18.76
C MET A 301 31.35 -5.03 17.38
N ILE A 302 32.44 -5.80 17.32
CA ILE A 302 32.91 -6.40 16.06
C ILE A 302 31.79 -7.24 15.44
N SER A 303 31.17 -8.14 16.20
CA SER A 303 30.06 -8.97 15.70
C SER A 303 28.83 -8.15 15.27
N ALA A 304 28.55 -7.02 15.94
CA ALA A 304 27.48 -6.12 15.56
C ALA A 304 27.77 -5.42 14.23
N LEU A 305 29.00 -4.93 14.05
CA LEU A 305 29.46 -4.32 12.80
C LEU A 305 29.30 -5.31 11.63
N TYR A 306 29.77 -6.55 11.76
CA TYR A 306 29.62 -7.57 10.71
C TYR A 306 28.17 -7.97 10.38
N ARG A 307 27.23 -7.73 11.30
CA ARG A 307 25.80 -8.03 11.09
C ARG A 307 25.05 -6.87 10.45
N GLU A 308 25.44 -5.64 10.77
CA GLU A 308 24.68 -4.42 10.44
C GLU A 308 25.36 -3.55 9.37
N ALA A 309 26.56 -3.94 8.90
CA ALA A 309 27.37 -3.19 7.94
C ALA A 309 27.85 -4.03 6.76
N GLU A 310 28.17 -3.35 5.66
CA GLU A 310 28.90 -3.89 4.51
C GLU A 310 30.38 -3.62 4.74
N ILE A 311 31.15 -4.67 5.00
CA ILE A 311 32.58 -4.56 5.26
C ILE A 311 33.32 -4.42 3.93
N LEU A 312 34.04 -3.32 3.74
CA LEU A 312 34.85 -3.06 2.55
C LEU A 312 36.29 -3.51 2.78
N GLU A 313 36.87 -3.12 3.91
CA GLU A 313 38.26 -3.40 4.25
C GLU A 313 38.42 -3.58 5.77
N ARG A 314 39.38 -4.42 6.17
CA ARG A 314 39.74 -4.63 7.58
C ARG A 314 41.26 -4.63 7.74
N VAL A 315 41.72 -3.85 8.72
CA VAL A 315 43.12 -3.76 9.13
C VAL A 315 43.20 -4.01 10.63
N ASP A 316 43.91 -5.08 11.01
CA ASP A 316 44.08 -5.50 12.39
C ASP A 316 45.42 -5.03 12.94
N ASN A 317 45.38 -4.30 14.06
CA ASN A 317 46.55 -3.97 14.88
C ASN A 317 46.43 -4.69 16.24
N ASN A 318 47.55 -4.86 16.95
CA ASN A 318 47.59 -5.62 18.23
C ASN A 318 46.58 -5.18 19.31
N MET A 319 46.07 -3.94 19.25
CA MET A 319 45.12 -3.41 20.22
C MET A 319 43.79 -2.95 19.61
N THR A 320 43.70 -2.82 18.28
CA THR A 320 42.55 -2.20 17.62
C THR A 320 42.31 -2.81 16.26
N VAL A 321 41.06 -3.15 15.98
CA VAL A 321 40.55 -3.55 14.67
C VAL A 321 40.01 -2.29 13.99
N SER A 322 40.56 -1.94 12.84
CA SER A 322 40.09 -0.83 12.01
C SER A 322 39.34 -1.40 10.82
N VAL A 323 38.10 -0.95 10.61
CA VAL A 323 37.22 -1.49 9.58
C VAL A 323 36.64 -0.35 8.76
N THR A 324 36.94 -0.34 7.47
CA THR A 324 36.24 0.51 6.51
C THR A 324 34.94 -0.19 6.14
N ALA A 325 33.81 0.43 6.47
CA ALA A 325 32.51 -0.16 6.27
C ALA A 325 31.49 0.86 5.79
N ARG A 326 30.51 0.41 5.00
CA ARG A 326 29.29 1.18 4.80
C ARG A 326 28.28 0.79 5.84
N ILE A 327 27.67 1.77 6.47
CA ILE A 327 26.72 1.57 7.55
C ILE A 327 25.44 2.40 7.37
N PRO A 328 24.31 1.92 7.93
CA PRO A 328 23.11 2.73 8.08
C PRO A 328 23.40 3.98 8.95
N PRO A 329 22.81 5.15 8.64
CA PRO A 329 22.94 6.35 9.47
C PRO A 329 22.53 6.16 10.93
N ALA A 330 21.55 5.31 11.21
CA ALA A 330 21.14 4.95 12.57
C ALA A 330 22.24 4.21 13.34
N PHE A 331 22.94 3.29 12.66
CA PHE A 331 24.04 2.54 13.25
C PHE A 331 25.26 3.45 13.51
N LEU A 332 25.48 4.47 12.66
CA LEU A 332 26.51 5.49 12.90
C LEU A 332 26.30 6.20 14.24
N GLY A 333 25.06 6.65 14.54
CA GLY A 333 24.75 7.29 15.82
C GLY A 333 25.02 6.39 17.02
N ARG A 334 24.72 5.08 16.91
CA ARG A 334 25.05 4.08 17.93
C ARG A 334 26.55 3.90 18.11
N LEU A 335 27.32 3.86 17.03
CA LEU A 335 28.78 3.71 17.07
C LEU A 335 29.46 4.92 17.71
N GLN A 336 29.03 6.14 17.35
CA GLN A 336 29.54 7.39 17.93
C GLN A 336 29.24 7.51 19.43
N GLY A 337 28.14 6.92 19.90
CA GLY A 337 27.78 6.86 21.32
C GLY A 337 28.42 5.70 22.10
N TYR A 338 29.16 4.80 21.46
CA TYR A 338 29.68 3.59 22.12
C TYR A 338 31.07 3.81 22.74
N PRO A 339 31.28 3.48 24.04
CA PRO A 339 32.56 3.69 24.70
C PRO A 339 33.71 2.93 24.03
N GLY A 340 34.81 3.61 23.74
CA GLY A 340 36.02 3.00 23.20
C GLY A 340 36.02 2.76 21.68
N VAL A 341 34.90 3.04 21.00
CA VAL A 341 34.82 3.05 19.53
C VAL A 341 35.13 4.44 19.00
N ARG A 342 35.96 4.53 17.95
CA ARG A 342 36.16 5.78 17.20
C ARG A 342 35.64 5.60 15.78
N VAL A 343 34.98 6.62 15.25
CA VAL A 343 34.44 6.62 13.90
C VAL A 343 34.99 7.86 13.17
N GLU A 344 35.57 7.65 12.00
CA GLU A 344 36.05 8.68 11.07
C GLU A 344 35.17 8.76 9.82
#